data_AF-I2Q972-F1
#
_entry.id   AF-I2Q972-F1
#
_cell.length_a   1.000
_cell.length_b   1.000
_cell.length_c   1.000
_cell.angle_alpha   90.00
_cell.angle_beta   90.00
_cell.angle_gamma   90.00
#
_symmetry.space_group_name_H-M   'P 1'
#
loop_
_entity.id
_entity.type
_entity.pdbx_description
1 polymer ?
#
loop_
_entity_poly.entity_id
_entity_poly.type
_entity_poly.pdbx_seq_one_letter_code
_entity_poly.pdbx_strand_id
1 'polypeptide(L)'
;MSLGKAGQICIFLVFALAAPPAFAAEIDAAAIKVAEPSKKTLSNDKPTAAGVRLQVLLDRAHFSPGEIDGRFGENAKKALRAYAEARQLPVSDTVTDDVWTALRADDRPVTMTYAITEQDVAGPFLKKLPSKMEDMMELTKLGFTGAREALAEKFHMSEQLLAALNSGRHFDRAGDTIVVVDTSGAGEGISTKADRVEVDKVRQTVKLFDKSNALIGFYPATVGSEEKPSPSGTLKVTEVSRNPYYRYNPAYRFKGVHSRKPFTIKPGPNNPVGTVWINLSAEGYGIHGTPSPEKISKAESHGCVRLTNWDAERVAGHVSKGTPVAFVGSPG
;
A
#
# COMPACT_ATOMS: atom_id res chain seq x y z
N MET A 1 -8.83 -48.34 78.00
CA MET A 1 -8.47 -48.31 76.57
C MET A 1 -9.73 -48.01 75.77
N SER A 2 -9.90 -46.77 75.32
CA SER A 2 -10.99 -46.37 74.42
C SER A 2 -10.41 -45.36 73.44
N LEU A 3 -10.32 -45.75 72.17
CA LEU A 3 -9.80 -44.93 71.07
C LEU A 3 -10.89 -44.00 70.55
N GLY A 4 -10.55 -42.72 70.41
CA GLY A 4 -11.38 -41.72 69.75
C GLY A 4 -11.40 -41.91 68.22
N LYS A 5 -12.59 -41.79 67.63
CA LYS A 5 -12.79 -41.71 66.18
C LYS A 5 -12.46 -40.29 65.69
N ALA A 6 -11.45 -40.16 64.84
CA ALA A 6 -11.22 -38.96 64.03
C ALA A 6 -11.96 -39.13 62.68
N GLY A 7 -12.91 -38.24 62.39
CA GLY A 7 -13.58 -38.17 61.09
C GLY A 7 -12.73 -37.37 60.11
N GLN A 8 -12.39 -38.00 58.98
CA GLN A 8 -11.58 -37.43 57.91
C GLN A 8 -12.50 -36.90 56.81
N ILE A 9 -12.67 -35.58 56.74
CA ILE A 9 -13.42 -34.92 55.66
C ILE A 9 -12.47 -34.76 54.47
N CYS A 10 -12.69 -35.54 53.41
CA CYS A 10 -12.00 -35.37 52.13
C CYS A 10 -12.59 -34.18 51.38
N ILE A 11 -11.79 -33.12 51.21
CA ILE A 11 -12.11 -32.00 50.32
C ILE A 11 -11.66 -32.41 48.91
N PHE A 12 -12.61 -32.70 48.02
CA PHE A 12 -12.35 -32.83 46.59
C PHE A 12 -12.13 -31.43 46.00
N LEU A 13 -10.87 -31.06 45.78
CA LEU A 13 -10.50 -29.92 44.96
C LEU A 13 -10.77 -30.27 43.49
N VAL A 14 -11.89 -29.79 42.96
CA VAL A 14 -12.17 -29.79 41.52
C VAL A 14 -11.25 -28.75 40.89
N PHE A 15 -10.17 -29.18 40.25
CA PHE A 15 -9.41 -28.34 39.34
C PHE A 15 -10.26 -28.11 38.08
N ALA A 16 -10.94 -26.96 38.01
CA ALA A 16 -11.48 -26.47 36.77
C ALA A 16 -10.30 -26.11 35.85
N LEU A 17 -10.04 -26.94 34.84
CA LEU A 17 -9.18 -26.57 33.72
C LEU A 17 -9.85 -25.40 32.99
N ALA A 18 -9.48 -24.18 33.37
CA ALA A 18 -9.77 -23.00 32.57
C ALA A 18 -8.99 -23.14 31.26
N ALA A 19 -9.70 -23.36 30.16
CA ALA A 19 -9.12 -23.22 28.84
C ALA A 19 -8.50 -21.81 28.74
N PRO A 20 -7.26 -21.67 28.23
CA PRO A 20 -6.68 -20.35 28.06
C PRO A 20 -7.61 -19.52 27.17
N PRO A 21 -7.72 -18.20 27.42
CA PRO A 21 -8.48 -17.33 26.54
C PRO A 21 -7.95 -17.54 25.13
N ALA A 22 -8.86 -17.78 24.17
CA ALA A 22 -8.50 -17.83 22.76
C ALA A 22 -7.79 -16.52 22.42
N PHE A 23 -6.46 -16.58 22.32
CA PHE A 23 -5.65 -15.49 21.81
C PHE A 23 -6.30 -15.09 20.48
N ALA A 24 -6.54 -13.78 20.30
CA ALA A 24 -6.86 -13.26 18.98
C ALA A 24 -5.86 -13.89 18.01
N ALA A 25 -6.33 -14.69 17.04
CA ALA A 25 -5.43 -15.48 16.20
C ALA A 25 -4.35 -14.54 15.65
N GLU A 26 -3.11 -14.74 16.09
CA GLU A 26 -1.99 -13.90 15.67
C GLU A 26 -1.86 -14.02 14.16
N ILE A 27 -1.71 -12.89 13.48
CA ILE A 27 -1.46 -12.88 12.04
C ILE A 27 -0.02 -13.33 11.85
N ASP A 28 0.17 -14.62 11.58
CA ASP A 28 1.47 -15.22 11.29
C ASP A 28 1.53 -15.81 9.86
N ALA A 29 2.73 -16.21 9.43
CA ALA A 29 2.96 -16.76 8.10
C ALA A 29 2.13 -18.04 7.82
N ALA A 30 1.94 -18.90 8.81
CA ALA A 30 1.22 -20.16 8.66
C ALA A 30 -0.29 -19.90 8.53
N ALA A 31 -0.83 -19.00 9.35
CA ALA A 31 -2.20 -18.55 9.28
C ALA A 31 -2.48 -17.89 7.91
N ILE A 32 -1.60 -17.01 7.43
CA ILE A 32 -1.73 -16.39 6.11
C ILE A 32 -1.74 -17.44 4.99
N LYS A 33 -0.85 -18.44 5.04
CA LYS A 33 -0.74 -19.47 3.99
C LYS A 33 -2.05 -20.22 3.75
N VAL A 34 -2.77 -20.55 4.81
CA VAL A 34 -3.99 -21.39 4.73
C VAL A 34 -5.29 -20.58 4.75
N ALA A 35 -5.24 -19.28 5.07
CA ALA A 35 -6.43 -18.46 5.21
C ALA A 35 -7.22 -18.35 3.89
N GLU A 36 -8.53 -18.54 3.97
CA GLU A 36 -9.45 -18.35 2.83
C GLU A 36 -10.36 -17.13 3.08
N PRO A 37 -10.56 -16.26 2.08
CA PRO A 37 -11.41 -15.08 2.20
C PRO A 37 -12.89 -15.46 2.25
N SER A 38 -13.59 -14.90 3.22
CA SER A 38 -15.04 -15.04 3.43
C SER A 38 -15.54 -13.84 4.24
N LYS A 39 -16.86 -13.68 4.37
CA LYS A 39 -17.44 -12.66 5.25
C LYS A 39 -16.98 -12.75 6.72
N LYS A 40 -16.56 -13.94 7.18
CA LYS A 40 -16.11 -14.17 8.56
C LYS A 40 -14.60 -13.95 8.75
N THR A 41 -13.82 -14.15 7.69
CA THR A 41 -12.35 -14.11 7.74
C THR A 41 -11.78 -12.80 7.21
N LEU A 42 -12.58 -12.00 6.51
CA LEU A 42 -12.25 -10.64 6.09
C LEU A 42 -12.85 -9.61 7.05
N SER A 43 -12.15 -8.49 7.26
CA SER A 43 -12.61 -7.36 8.05
C SER A 43 -12.17 -6.06 7.42
N ASN A 44 -13.03 -5.03 7.45
CA ASN A 44 -12.69 -3.68 6.99
C ASN A 44 -11.85 -2.94 8.04
N ASP A 45 -12.02 -3.27 9.33
CA ASP A 45 -11.46 -2.49 10.44
C ASP A 45 -10.14 -3.08 10.94
N LYS A 46 -10.09 -4.41 11.03
CA LYS A 46 -8.96 -5.14 11.61
C LYS A 46 -8.19 -5.87 10.50
N PRO A 47 -6.84 -5.86 10.56
CA PRO A 47 -6.04 -6.75 9.74
C PRO A 47 -6.44 -8.21 9.96
N THR A 48 -6.41 -9.01 8.91
CA THR A 48 -6.72 -10.46 8.95
C THR A 48 -5.75 -11.23 8.06
N ALA A 49 -5.45 -12.48 8.42
CA ALA A 49 -4.61 -13.35 7.59
C ALA A 49 -5.17 -13.54 6.17
N ALA A 50 -6.50 -13.68 6.03
CA ALA A 50 -7.17 -13.78 4.73
C ALA A 50 -7.07 -12.48 3.93
N GLY A 51 -7.17 -11.32 4.60
CA GLY A 51 -7.00 -10.01 3.97
C GLY A 51 -5.58 -9.82 3.42
N VAL A 52 -4.56 -10.21 4.20
CA VAL A 52 -3.15 -10.16 3.74
C VAL A 52 -2.96 -11.06 2.52
N ARG A 53 -3.41 -12.32 2.59
CA ARG A 53 -3.28 -13.27 1.47
C ARG A 53 -3.95 -12.74 0.20
N LEU A 54 -5.18 -12.22 0.32
CA LEU A 54 -5.92 -11.64 -0.79
C LEU A 54 -5.18 -10.44 -1.41
N GLN A 55 -4.73 -9.50 -0.58
CA GLN A 55 -4.03 -8.30 -1.05
C GLN A 55 -2.72 -8.64 -1.78
N VAL A 56 -1.94 -9.61 -1.29
CA VAL A 56 -0.70 -10.04 -1.94
C VAL A 56 -0.97 -10.68 -3.32
N LEU A 57 -1.98 -11.55 -3.42
CA LEU A 57 -2.34 -12.19 -4.69
C LEU A 57 -2.85 -11.16 -5.72
N LEU A 58 -3.63 -10.17 -5.27
CA LEU A 58 -4.07 -9.06 -6.13
C LEU A 58 -2.89 -8.21 -6.61
N ASP A 59 -1.97 -7.86 -5.70
CA ASP A 59 -0.76 -7.08 -6.03
C ASP A 59 0.11 -7.79 -7.08
N ARG A 60 0.36 -9.09 -6.89
CA ARG A 60 1.10 -9.95 -7.84
C ARG A 60 0.40 -10.08 -9.19
N ALA A 61 -0.92 -9.97 -9.23
CA ALA A 61 -1.68 -9.97 -10.48
C ALA A 61 -1.71 -8.59 -11.19
N HIS A 62 -0.96 -7.59 -10.69
CA HIS A 62 -0.96 -6.19 -11.13
C HIS A 62 -2.26 -5.42 -10.84
N PHE A 63 -3.02 -5.88 -9.85
CA PHE A 63 -4.17 -5.17 -9.30
C PHE A 63 -3.83 -4.71 -7.89
N SER A 64 -3.06 -3.62 -7.80
CA SER A 64 -2.56 -3.12 -6.52
C SER A 64 -3.72 -2.83 -5.55
N PRO A 65 -3.67 -3.32 -4.30
CA PRO A 65 -4.56 -2.90 -3.23
C PRO A 65 -4.10 -1.58 -2.57
N GLY A 66 -3.03 -0.96 -3.07
CA GLY A 66 -2.30 0.11 -2.39
C GLY A 66 -1.36 -0.48 -1.34
N GLU A 67 -1.41 0.06 -0.13
CA GLU A 67 -0.72 -0.51 1.04
C GLU A 67 -1.31 -1.85 1.45
N ILE A 68 -0.45 -2.88 1.60
CA ILE A 68 -0.86 -4.18 2.15
C ILE A 68 -0.91 -4.05 3.68
N ASP A 69 -2.12 -4.00 4.21
CA ASP A 69 -2.40 -3.76 5.63
C ASP A 69 -3.26 -4.85 6.28
N GLY A 70 -3.65 -5.87 5.50
CA GLY A 70 -4.50 -6.98 5.91
C GLY A 70 -5.98 -6.65 6.06
N ARG A 71 -6.41 -5.40 5.77
CA ARG A 71 -7.80 -4.97 5.85
C ARG A 71 -8.48 -5.09 4.50
N PHE A 72 -9.71 -5.59 4.48
CA PHE A 72 -10.56 -5.62 3.29
C PHE A 72 -11.28 -4.28 3.07
N GLY A 73 -10.52 -3.19 3.10
CA GLY A 73 -11.03 -1.84 2.90
C GLY A 73 -11.34 -1.50 1.44
N GLU A 74 -11.71 -0.24 1.19
CA GLU A 74 -12.15 0.20 -0.14
C GLU A 74 -11.12 -0.01 -1.25
N ASN A 75 -9.83 0.17 -0.99
CA ASN A 75 -8.80 -0.08 -2.01
C ASN A 75 -8.69 -1.56 -2.39
N ALA A 76 -8.77 -2.47 -1.40
CA ALA A 76 -8.79 -3.91 -1.66
C ALA A 76 -10.03 -4.32 -2.46
N LYS A 77 -11.20 -3.75 -2.18
CA LYS A 77 -12.43 -3.99 -2.96
C LYS A 77 -12.33 -3.44 -4.38
N LYS A 78 -11.72 -2.26 -4.56
CA LYS A 78 -11.45 -1.67 -5.88
C LYS A 78 -10.57 -2.58 -6.73
N ALA A 79 -9.47 -3.08 -6.16
CA ALA A 79 -8.58 -4.04 -6.79
C ALA A 79 -9.30 -5.34 -7.16
N LEU A 80 -10.10 -5.89 -6.23
CA LEU A 80 -10.91 -7.09 -6.45
C LEU A 80 -11.89 -6.93 -7.63
N ARG A 81 -12.64 -5.82 -7.67
CA ARG A 81 -13.58 -5.53 -8.77
C ARG A 81 -12.86 -5.40 -10.11
N ALA A 82 -11.74 -4.69 -10.14
CA ALA A 82 -10.95 -4.53 -11.35
C ALA A 82 -10.35 -5.86 -11.84
N TYR A 83 -9.89 -6.72 -10.92
CA TYR A 83 -9.41 -8.06 -11.25
C TYR A 83 -10.53 -8.92 -11.86
N ALA A 84 -11.71 -8.92 -11.22
CA ALA A 84 -12.88 -9.65 -11.74
C ALA A 84 -13.29 -9.15 -13.13
N GLU A 85 -13.37 -7.82 -13.32
CA GLU A 85 -13.69 -7.18 -14.61
C GLU A 85 -12.70 -7.59 -15.71
N ALA A 86 -11.39 -7.51 -15.43
CA ALA A 86 -10.34 -7.88 -16.39
C ALA A 86 -10.35 -9.36 -16.79
N ARG A 87 -10.86 -10.23 -15.90
CA ARG A 87 -10.97 -11.66 -16.12
C ARG A 87 -12.36 -12.10 -16.58
N GLN A 88 -13.28 -11.16 -16.81
CA GLN A 88 -14.69 -11.44 -17.17
C GLN A 88 -15.39 -12.35 -16.14
N LEU A 89 -15.03 -12.19 -14.87
CA LEU A 89 -15.63 -12.93 -13.74
C LEU A 89 -16.74 -12.09 -13.08
N PRO A 90 -17.61 -12.71 -12.27
CA PRO A 90 -18.64 -11.98 -11.53
C PRO A 90 -18.04 -10.88 -10.65
N VAL A 91 -18.39 -9.63 -10.94
CA VAL A 91 -17.95 -8.45 -10.17
C VAL A 91 -18.79 -8.33 -8.91
N SER A 92 -18.14 -8.23 -7.75
CA SER A 92 -18.79 -8.10 -6.44
C SER A 92 -17.91 -7.34 -5.44
N ASP A 93 -18.53 -6.82 -4.38
CA ASP A 93 -17.85 -6.26 -3.21
C ASP A 93 -17.37 -7.34 -2.22
N THR A 94 -17.68 -8.61 -2.50
CA THR A 94 -17.18 -9.77 -1.75
C THR A 94 -16.35 -10.65 -2.68
N VAL A 95 -15.37 -11.36 -2.13
CA VAL A 95 -14.62 -12.37 -2.89
C VAL A 95 -15.55 -13.53 -3.26
N THR A 96 -15.76 -13.74 -4.55
CA THR A 96 -16.53 -14.87 -5.09
C THR A 96 -15.63 -16.10 -5.27
N ASP A 97 -16.22 -17.29 -5.32
CA ASP A 97 -15.47 -18.54 -5.50
C ASP A 97 -14.68 -18.56 -6.82
N ASP A 98 -15.25 -17.99 -7.89
CA ASP A 98 -14.60 -17.87 -9.20
C ASP A 98 -13.36 -16.98 -9.14
N VAL A 99 -13.50 -15.79 -8.50
CA VAL A 99 -12.38 -14.85 -8.34
C VAL A 99 -11.30 -15.46 -7.45
N TRP A 100 -11.68 -16.12 -6.36
CA TRP A 100 -10.72 -16.77 -5.47
C TRP A 100 -9.99 -17.92 -6.16
N THR A 101 -10.70 -18.73 -6.96
CA THR A 101 -10.09 -19.81 -7.74
C THR A 101 -9.10 -19.27 -8.76
N ALA A 102 -9.45 -18.18 -9.45
CA ALA A 102 -8.54 -17.54 -10.39
C ALA A 102 -7.29 -16.95 -9.71
N LEU A 103 -7.42 -16.31 -8.54
CA LEU A 103 -6.29 -15.77 -7.79
C LEU A 103 -5.34 -16.86 -7.26
N ARG A 104 -5.89 -18.01 -6.84
CA ARG A 104 -5.12 -19.16 -6.37
C ARG A 104 -4.38 -19.93 -7.47
N ALA A 105 -4.54 -19.54 -8.73
CA ALA A 105 -3.66 -20.05 -9.79
C ALA A 105 -2.19 -19.66 -9.53
N ASP A 106 -1.94 -18.58 -8.78
CA ASP A 106 -0.64 -18.35 -8.15
C ASP A 106 -0.59 -19.09 -6.80
N ASP A 107 0.13 -20.21 -6.78
CA ASP A 107 0.30 -21.09 -5.62
C ASP A 107 1.59 -20.80 -4.82
N ARG A 108 2.39 -19.82 -5.26
CA ARG A 108 3.63 -19.43 -4.59
C ARG A 108 3.32 -18.91 -3.18
N PRO A 109 4.19 -19.15 -2.18
CA PRO A 109 4.05 -18.54 -0.87
C PRO A 109 3.86 -17.03 -0.96
N VAL A 110 2.88 -16.50 -0.23
CA VAL A 110 2.57 -15.05 -0.20
C VAL A 110 3.37 -14.31 0.88
N THR A 111 4.13 -15.04 1.69
CA THR A 111 5.08 -14.53 2.67
C THR A 111 6.42 -15.21 2.46
N MET A 112 7.48 -14.52 2.86
CA MET A 112 8.84 -15.04 2.82
C MET A 112 9.62 -14.64 4.06
N THR A 113 10.62 -15.45 4.39
CA THR A 113 11.62 -15.11 5.38
C THR A 113 12.68 -14.22 4.73
N TYR A 114 12.98 -13.09 5.34
CA TYR A 114 13.94 -12.11 4.86
C TYR A 114 14.99 -11.80 5.92
N ALA A 115 16.26 -11.92 5.54
CA ALA A 115 17.37 -11.47 6.35
C ALA A 115 17.61 -9.98 6.08
N ILE A 116 17.52 -9.16 7.13
CA ILE A 116 17.76 -7.72 7.05
C ILE A 116 19.21 -7.51 6.59
N THR A 117 19.39 -6.71 5.56
CA THR A 117 20.72 -6.44 4.99
C THR A 117 21.33 -5.19 5.60
N GLU A 118 22.65 -5.04 5.45
CA GLU A 118 23.35 -3.79 5.79
C GLU A 118 22.74 -2.57 5.10
N GLN A 119 22.27 -2.73 3.86
CA GLN A 119 21.63 -1.64 3.11
C GLN A 119 20.29 -1.20 3.73
N ASP A 120 19.53 -2.14 4.29
CA ASP A 120 18.23 -1.84 4.91
C ASP A 120 18.40 -1.01 6.19
N VAL A 121 19.57 -1.06 6.84
CA VAL A 121 19.86 -0.37 8.13
C VAL A 121 20.88 0.77 8.01
N ALA A 122 21.51 0.95 6.85
CA ALA A 122 22.59 1.92 6.64
C ALA A 122 22.21 3.39 6.91
N GLY A 123 20.94 3.76 6.73
CA GLY A 123 20.48 5.14 6.88
C GLY A 123 21.11 6.12 5.87
N PRO A 124 21.27 7.42 6.22
CA PRO A 124 20.83 8.04 7.47
C PRO A 124 19.29 8.08 7.56
N PHE A 125 18.76 7.73 8.73
CA PHE A 125 17.34 7.87 9.03
C PHE A 125 17.04 9.24 9.63
N LEU A 126 15.90 9.83 9.25
CA LEU A 126 15.41 11.06 9.85
C LEU A 126 14.91 10.77 11.27
N LYS A 127 15.33 11.57 12.26
CA LYS A 127 14.75 11.47 13.61
C LYS A 127 13.23 11.67 13.62
N LYS A 128 12.75 12.55 12.74
CA LYS A 128 11.34 12.84 12.51
C LYS A 128 11.20 13.52 11.15
N LEU A 129 10.18 13.14 10.39
CA LEU A 129 9.79 13.89 9.19
C LEU A 129 9.06 15.18 9.62
N PRO A 130 9.53 16.38 9.20
CA PRO A 130 8.83 17.62 9.52
C PRO A 130 7.41 17.62 8.95
N SER A 131 6.44 18.17 9.68
CA SER A 131 5.06 18.27 9.21
C SER A 131 4.82 19.49 8.32
N LYS A 132 5.67 20.52 8.42
CA LYS A 132 5.63 21.72 7.58
C LYS A 132 6.59 21.57 6.42
N MET A 133 6.16 21.99 5.23
CA MET A 133 6.96 21.88 4.01
C MET A 133 8.19 22.80 4.06
N GLU A 134 8.07 23.94 4.73
CA GLU A 134 9.17 24.89 4.91
C GLU A 134 10.33 24.27 5.69
N ASP A 135 10.03 23.47 6.72
CA ASP A 135 11.05 22.82 7.54
C ASP A 135 11.77 21.68 6.79
N MET A 136 11.20 21.19 5.68
CA MET A 136 11.82 20.15 4.84
C MET A 136 12.95 20.68 3.96
N MET A 137 13.03 22.00 3.74
CA MET A 137 14.07 22.63 2.90
C MET A 137 15.48 22.43 3.46
N GLU A 138 15.58 22.40 4.79
CA GLU A 138 16.84 22.32 5.52
C GLU A 138 17.42 20.89 5.53
N LEU A 139 16.62 19.90 5.13
CA LEU A 139 17.07 18.51 5.11
C LEU A 139 17.98 18.24 3.90
N THR A 140 19.06 17.49 4.13
CA THR A 140 19.98 17.07 3.06
C THR A 140 19.39 15.97 2.17
N LYS A 141 18.48 15.16 2.71
CA LYS A 141 17.72 14.12 2.01
C LYS A 141 16.41 13.87 2.75
N LEU A 142 15.32 13.63 2.00
CA LEU A 142 14.03 13.24 2.57
C LEU A 142 13.98 11.71 2.72
N GLY A 143 14.89 11.17 3.54
CA GLY A 143 15.00 9.73 3.79
C GLY A 143 13.87 9.18 4.68
N PHE A 144 13.84 7.87 4.86
CA PHE A 144 12.98 7.21 5.84
C PHE A 144 13.32 7.66 7.27
N THR A 145 12.36 7.55 8.19
CA THR A 145 12.52 7.82 9.62
C THR A 145 13.07 6.62 10.40
N GLY A 146 13.10 5.43 9.79
CA GLY A 146 13.74 4.25 10.36
C GLY A 146 13.76 3.05 9.40
N ALA A 147 14.48 2.00 9.79
CA ALA A 147 14.60 0.77 9.00
C ALA A 147 13.24 0.07 8.82
N ARG A 148 12.35 0.13 9.81
CA ARG A 148 11.01 -0.46 9.68
C ARG A 148 10.18 0.20 8.58
N GLU A 149 10.20 1.53 8.47
CA GLU A 149 9.54 2.26 7.38
C GLU A 149 10.15 1.89 6.02
N ALA A 150 11.49 1.81 5.94
CA ALA A 150 12.19 1.42 4.72
C ALA A 150 11.82 -0.01 4.26
N LEU A 151 11.75 -0.95 5.21
CA LEU A 151 11.35 -2.34 4.94
C LEU A 151 9.86 -2.42 4.58
N ALA A 152 8.99 -1.68 5.27
CA ALA A 152 7.57 -1.60 4.99
C ALA A 152 7.32 -1.12 3.55
N GLU A 153 7.97 -0.03 3.15
CA GLU A 153 7.98 0.48 1.78
C GLU A 153 8.48 -0.58 0.79
N LYS A 154 9.62 -1.22 1.06
CA LYS A 154 10.26 -2.20 0.17
C LYS A 154 9.37 -3.41 -0.14
N PHE A 155 8.55 -3.82 0.83
CA PHE A 155 7.65 -4.97 0.68
C PHE A 155 6.17 -4.55 0.49
N HIS A 156 5.91 -3.26 0.22
CA HIS A 156 4.58 -2.69 -0.05
C HIS A 156 3.56 -2.92 1.08
N MET A 157 4.03 -3.01 2.31
CA MET A 157 3.22 -3.34 3.48
C MET A 157 3.17 -2.20 4.47
N SER A 158 2.09 -2.10 5.25
CA SER A 158 2.05 -1.13 6.35
C SER A 158 3.09 -1.45 7.41
N GLU A 159 3.65 -0.42 8.05
CA GLU A 159 4.55 -0.60 9.20
C GLU A 159 3.87 -1.39 10.34
N GLN A 160 2.55 -1.23 10.51
CA GLN A 160 1.79 -1.94 11.54
C GLN A 160 1.66 -3.43 11.22
N LEU A 161 1.40 -3.80 9.97
CA LEU A 161 1.37 -5.20 9.56
C LEU A 161 2.76 -5.84 9.67
N LEU A 162 3.80 -5.14 9.22
CA LEU A 162 5.18 -5.60 9.35
C LEU A 162 5.55 -5.86 10.82
N ALA A 163 5.19 -4.95 11.72
CA ALA A 163 5.40 -5.12 13.15
C ALA A 163 4.58 -6.29 13.73
N ALA A 164 3.32 -6.44 13.34
CA ALA A 164 2.46 -7.52 13.82
C ALA A 164 2.97 -8.91 13.41
N LEU A 165 3.43 -9.07 12.16
CA LEU A 165 4.03 -10.31 11.66
C LEU A 165 5.34 -10.70 12.34
N ASN A 166 5.99 -9.73 12.99
CA ASN A 166 7.33 -9.86 13.56
C ASN A 166 7.35 -9.42 15.02
N SER A 167 6.33 -9.82 15.77
CA SER A 167 6.22 -9.49 17.19
C SER A 167 7.50 -9.86 17.94
N GLY A 168 8.08 -8.88 18.65
CA GLY A 168 9.33 -9.04 19.40
C GLY A 168 10.63 -9.03 18.57
N ARG A 169 10.57 -8.79 17.25
CA ARG A 169 11.78 -8.67 16.40
C ARG A 169 12.28 -7.24 16.29
N HIS A 170 13.57 -7.12 16.00
CA HIS A 170 14.21 -5.86 15.66
C HIS A 170 14.25 -5.68 14.14
N PHE A 171 14.14 -4.43 13.69
CA PHE A 171 14.18 -4.07 12.27
C PHE A 171 15.46 -3.31 11.89
N ASP A 172 16.26 -2.94 12.88
CA ASP A 172 17.43 -2.07 12.78
C ASP A 172 18.75 -2.83 12.92
N ARG A 173 18.74 -4.16 12.74
CA ARG A 173 19.91 -5.03 12.85
C ARG A 173 20.09 -5.87 11.60
N ALA A 174 21.19 -5.66 10.90
CA ALA A 174 21.57 -6.54 9.81
C ALA A 174 21.78 -7.99 10.31
N GLY A 175 21.36 -8.97 9.51
CA GLY A 175 21.39 -10.39 9.85
C GLY A 175 20.16 -10.89 10.61
N ASP A 176 19.42 -10.01 11.30
CA ASP A 176 18.15 -10.39 11.92
C ASP A 176 17.16 -10.83 10.84
N THR A 177 16.39 -11.86 11.17
CA THR A 177 15.45 -12.48 10.24
C THR A 177 14.02 -12.13 10.60
N ILE A 178 13.27 -11.68 9.60
CA ILE A 178 11.87 -11.28 9.69
C ILE A 178 11.02 -12.01 8.64
N VAL A 179 9.71 -12.04 8.86
CA VAL A 179 8.70 -12.46 7.88
C VAL A 179 8.14 -11.22 7.21
N VAL A 180 8.15 -11.21 5.88
CA VAL A 180 7.56 -10.14 5.07
C VAL A 180 6.56 -10.73 4.09
N VAL A 181 5.68 -9.90 3.54
CA VAL A 181 4.87 -10.32 2.39
C VAL A 181 5.76 -10.40 1.15
N ASP A 182 5.45 -11.33 0.27
CA ASP A 182 6.19 -11.54 -0.96
C ASP A 182 5.41 -10.97 -2.14
N THR A 183 5.77 -9.76 -2.56
CA THR A 183 5.21 -9.09 -3.75
C THR A 183 6.03 -9.34 -5.02
N SER A 184 6.97 -10.30 -4.99
CA SER A 184 7.75 -10.66 -6.18
C SER A 184 6.83 -11.12 -7.33
N GLY A 185 7.16 -10.67 -8.54
CA GLY A 185 6.29 -10.83 -9.72
C GLY A 185 5.39 -9.62 -10.00
N ALA A 186 5.07 -8.79 -9.00
CA ALA A 186 4.20 -7.63 -9.24
C ALA A 186 4.83 -6.52 -10.13
N GLY A 187 6.14 -6.62 -10.41
CA GLY A 187 6.86 -5.83 -11.41
C GLY A 187 7.37 -6.62 -12.62
N GLU A 188 7.11 -7.94 -12.68
CA GLU A 188 7.35 -8.72 -13.90
C GLU A 188 6.32 -8.29 -14.96
N GLY A 189 6.73 -8.06 -16.20
CA GLY A 189 5.84 -7.50 -17.24
C GLY A 189 5.93 -5.99 -17.46
N ILE A 190 6.83 -5.25 -16.77
CA ILE A 190 7.20 -3.86 -17.11
C ILE A 190 7.68 -3.70 -18.57
N SER A 191 8.00 -4.80 -19.27
CA SER A 191 8.28 -4.78 -20.70
C SER A 191 7.09 -4.29 -21.54
N THR A 192 5.86 -4.53 -21.11
CA THR A 192 4.66 -4.09 -21.84
C THR A 192 4.43 -2.61 -21.59
N LYS A 193 4.55 -1.78 -22.64
CA LYS A 193 4.23 -0.35 -22.54
C LYS A 193 2.72 -0.13 -22.55
N ALA A 194 2.26 0.79 -21.71
CA ALA A 194 0.89 1.26 -21.73
C ALA A 194 0.64 2.07 -23.01
N ASP A 195 -0.39 1.70 -23.76
CA ASP A 195 -0.92 2.48 -24.86
C ASP A 195 -1.73 3.67 -24.34
N ARG A 196 -2.45 3.47 -23.22
CA ARG A 196 -3.24 4.52 -22.56
C ARG A 196 -3.23 4.36 -21.05
N VAL A 197 -3.21 5.50 -20.35
CA VAL A 197 -3.50 5.60 -18.92
C VAL A 197 -4.90 6.20 -18.74
N GLU A 198 -5.67 5.67 -17.81
CA GLU A 198 -6.96 6.24 -17.40
C GLU A 198 -6.91 6.62 -15.93
N VAL A 199 -7.29 7.87 -15.63
CA VAL A 199 -7.44 8.39 -14.28
C VAL A 199 -8.93 8.61 -14.03
N ASP A 200 -9.54 7.79 -13.17
CA ASP A 200 -10.94 7.92 -12.79
C ASP A 200 -11.05 8.77 -11.51
N LYS A 201 -11.60 9.98 -11.63
CA LYS A 201 -11.71 10.93 -10.53
C LYS A 201 -12.75 10.50 -9.49
N VAL A 202 -13.81 9.82 -9.92
CA VAL A 202 -14.91 9.39 -9.03
C VAL A 202 -14.50 8.12 -8.31
N ARG A 203 -13.95 7.15 -9.06
CA ARG A 203 -13.49 5.88 -8.48
C ARG A 203 -12.15 6.01 -7.79
N GLN A 204 -11.41 7.11 -7.97
CA GLN A 204 -10.12 7.37 -7.34
C GLN A 204 -9.11 6.26 -7.69
N THR A 205 -8.87 6.06 -9.00
CA THR A 205 -8.01 4.99 -9.53
C THR A 205 -7.19 5.44 -10.74
N VAL A 206 -6.05 4.78 -10.94
CA VAL A 206 -5.27 4.78 -12.18
C VAL A 206 -5.32 3.39 -12.81
N LYS A 207 -5.67 3.31 -14.10
CA LYS A 207 -5.67 2.07 -14.89
C LYS A 207 -4.70 2.22 -16.07
N LEU A 208 -4.02 1.13 -16.42
CA LEU A 208 -3.12 1.05 -17.58
C LEU A 208 -3.67 0.06 -18.60
N PHE A 209 -3.74 0.48 -19.85
CA PHE A 209 -4.21 -0.35 -20.95
C PHE A 209 -3.12 -0.53 -22.00
N ASP A 210 -3.00 -1.74 -22.55
CA ASP A 210 -2.14 -2.00 -23.70
C ASP A 210 -2.85 -1.68 -25.04
N LYS A 211 -2.17 -1.94 -26.16
CA LYS A 211 -2.69 -1.70 -27.52
C LYS A 211 -3.91 -2.54 -27.89
N SER A 212 -4.12 -3.66 -27.19
CA SER A 212 -5.31 -4.51 -27.36
C SER A 212 -6.48 -4.07 -26.49
N ASN A 213 -6.32 -2.96 -25.74
CA ASN A 213 -7.23 -2.47 -24.73
C ASN A 213 -7.39 -3.44 -23.54
N ALA A 214 -6.41 -4.31 -23.31
CA ALA A 214 -6.36 -5.14 -22.11
C ALA A 214 -5.89 -4.32 -20.91
N LEU A 215 -6.52 -4.51 -19.76
CA LEU A 215 -6.10 -3.90 -18.50
C LEU A 215 -4.82 -4.61 -18.01
N ILE A 216 -3.70 -3.91 -18.06
CA ILE A 216 -2.36 -4.43 -17.69
C ILE A 216 -1.88 -3.94 -16.32
N GLY A 217 -2.60 -3.01 -15.71
CA GLY A 217 -2.28 -2.52 -14.37
C GLY A 217 -3.42 -1.72 -13.77
N PHE A 218 -3.66 -1.92 -12.48
CA PHE A 218 -4.67 -1.22 -11.71
C PHE A 218 -4.08 -0.72 -10.39
N TYR A 219 -4.34 0.55 -10.07
CA TYR A 219 -3.82 1.19 -8.86
C TYR A 219 -4.88 2.09 -8.22
N PRO A 220 -5.15 1.97 -6.91
CA PRO A 220 -5.91 2.98 -6.19
C PRO A 220 -5.09 4.28 -6.17
N ALA A 221 -5.78 5.41 -6.26
CA ALA A 221 -5.15 6.70 -6.33
C ALA A 221 -5.86 7.69 -5.42
N THR A 222 -5.20 8.79 -5.11
CA THR A 222 -5.90 10.00 -4.68
C THR A 222 -5.82 11.03 -5.79
N VAL A 223 -6.98 11.37 -6.34
CA VAL A 223 -7.17 12.30 -7.45
C VAL A 223 -7.78 13.60 -6.88
N GLY A 224 -7.42 14.75 -7.44
CA GLY A 224 -7.80 16.06 -6.88
C GLY A 224 -9.32 16.28 -6.77
N SER A 225 -9.71 17.01 -5.73
CA SER A 225 -11.12 17.28 -5.37
C SER A 225 -11.82 18.21 -6.34
N GLU A 226 -13.15 18.35 -6.19
CA GLU A 226 -13.95 19.35 -6.92
C GLU A 226 -13.52 20.80 -6.66
N GLU A 227 -12.95 21.10 -5.48
CA GLU A 227 -12.43 22.44 -5.14
C GLU A 227 -11.13 22.77 -5.90
N LYS A 228 -10.37 21.76 -6.32
CA LYS A 228 -9.16 21.87 -7.16
C LYS A 228 -9.15 20.74 -8.19
N PRO A 229 -10.03 20.82 -9.20
CA PRO A 229 -10.30 19.69 -10.07
C PRO A 229 -9.05 19.30 -10.84
N SER A 230 -8.84 17.99 -10.94
CA SER A 230 -7.91 17.46 -11.94
C SER A 230 -8.40 17.85 -13.34
N PRO A 231 -7.51 18.04 -14.33
CA PRO A 231 -7.89 18.44 -15.67
C PRO A 231 -8.91 17.47 -16.26
N SER A 232 -9.81 17.96 -17.10
CA SER A 232 -10.71 17.11 -17.90
C SER A 232 -10.10 16.84 -19.27
N GLY A 233 -10.46 15.71 -19.89
CA GLY A 233 -9.99 15.33 -21.21
C GLY A 233 -8.73 14.48 -21.18
N THR A 234 -7.96 14.50 -22.28
CA THR A 234 -6.76 13.66 -22.45
C THR A 234 -5.51 14.53 -22.44
N LEU A 235 -4.63 14.28 -21.48
CA LEU A 235 -3.28 14.84 -21.41
C LEU A 235 -2.26 13.84 -21.96
N LYS A 236 -1.00 14.26 -22.04
CA LYS A 236 0.11 13.38 -22.42
C LYS A 236 1.20 13.42 -21.36
N VAL A 237 1.84 12.28 -21.12
CA VAL A 237 3.10 12.23 -20.38
C VAL A 237 4.16 13.02 -21.14
N THR A 238 4.80 13.96 -20.48
CA THR A 238 5.88 14.78 -21.07
C THR A 238 7.25 14.36 -20.58
N GLU A 239 7.34 13.91 -19.33
CA GLU A 239 8.58 13.50 -18.67
C GLU A 239 8.28 12.52 -17.52
N VAL A 240 9.25 11.65 -17.21
CA VAL A 240 9.26 10.81 -16.01
C VAL A 240 10.54 11.12 -15.23
N SER A 241 10.41 11.73 -14.06
CA SER A 241 11.51 12.07 -13.17
C SER A 241 11.52 11.13 -11.97
N ARG A 242 12.57 10.31 -11.85
CA ARG A 242 12.83 9.49 -10.65
C ARG A 242 13.65 10.27 -9.65
N ASN A 243 13.34 10.10 -8.36
CA ASN A 243 13.88 10.86 -7.25
C ASN A 243 13.83 12.39 -7.51
N PRO A 244 12.63 12.96 -7.74
CA PRO A 244 12.50 14.36 -8.13
C PRO A 244 12.87 15.31 -6.99
N TYR A 245 13.41 16.47 -7.35
CA TYR A 245 13.31 17.64 -6.50
C TYR A 245 11.86 18.14 -6.53
N TYR A 246 11.33 18.58 -5.39
CA TYR A 246 10.01 19.20 -5.35
C TYR A 246 10.13 20.72 -5.22
N ARG A 247 9.62 21.46 -6.20
CA ARG A 247 9.60 22.93 -6.16
C ARG A 247 8.22 23.42 -5.76
N TYR A 248 8.11 24.01 -4.57
CA TYR A 248 6.88 24.68 -4.15
C TYR A 248 6.69 26.01 -4.89
N ASN A 249 5.49 26.23 -5.41
CA ASN A 249 5.06 27.52 -5.96
C ASN A 249 4.06 28.19 -4.99
N PRO A 250 4.39 29.37 -4.40
CA PRO A 250 3.50 30.06 -3.47
C PRO A 250 2.16 30.49 -4.07
N ALA A 251 2.04 30.55 -5.40
CA ALA A 251 0.78 30.84 -6.08
C ALA A 251 -0.32 29.81 -5.76
N TYR A 252 0.04 28.56 -5.44
CA TYR A 252 -0.93 27.51 -5.14
C TYR A 252 -1.55 27.59 -3.73
N ARG A 253 -0.98 28.41 -2.84
CA ARG A 253 -1.47 28.69 -1.48
C ARG A 253 -1.87 27.41 -0.73
N PHE A 254 -0.95 26.48 -0.59
CA PHE A 254 -1.22 25.22 0.11
C PHE A 254 -1.56 25.50 1.57
N LYS A 255 -2.61 24.83 2.08
CA LYS A 255 -3.03 24.96 3.47
C LYS A 255 -1.86 24.57 4.39
N GLY A 256 -1.50 25.47 5.31
CA GLY A 256 -0.40 25.25 6.25
C GLY A 256 0.98 25.67 5.76
N VAL A 257 1.13 26.08 4.50
CA VAL A 257 2.38 26.65 3.96
C VAL A 257 2.26 28.18 3.92
N HIS A 258 3.10 28.87 4.68
CA HIS A 258 3.07 30.32 4.87
C HIS A 258 4.12 31.04 4.01
N SER A 259 5.06 30.31 3.41
CA SER A 259 6.07 30.91 2.55
C SER A 259 5.45 31.65 1.36
N ARG A 260 5.86 32.90 1.17
CA ARG A 260 5.51 33.73 -0.01
C ARG A 260 6.55 33.63 -1.13
N LYS A 261 7.66 32.91 -0.91
CA LYS A 261 8.73 32.70 -1.89
C LYS A 261 8.74 31.24 -2.33
N PRO A 262 9.05 30.95 -3.62
CA PRO A 262 9.26 29.58 -4.05
C PRO A 262 10.44 28.98 -3.31
N PHE A 263 10.37 27.67 -3.09
CA PHE A 263 11.46 26.92 -2.48
C PHE A 263 11.52 25.50 -3.02
N THR A 264 12.63 24.82 -2.76
CA THR A 264 12.87 23.47 -3.27
C THR A 264 13.16 22.51 -2.13
N ILE A 265 12.51 21.35 -2.16
CA ILE A 265 12.72 20.23 -1.25
C ILE A 265 13.55 19.17 -2.00
N LYS A 266 14.58 18.65 -1.34
CA LYS A 266 15.49 17.65 -1.92
C LYS A 266 14.80 16.28 -2.12
N PRO A 267 15.34 15.42 -3.00
CA PRO A 267 14.79 14.10 -3.24
C PRO A 267 14.80 13.17 -2.01
N GLY A 268 13.95 12.15 -2.08
CA GLY A 268 13.90 11.04 -1.14
C GLY A 268 12.50 10.41 -1.09
N PRO A 269 12.37 9.20 -0.52
CA PRO A 269 11.07 8.52 -0.42
C PRO A 269 10.04 9.31 0.37
N ASN A 270 10.49 10.13 1.33
CA ASN A 270 9.63 11.01 2.12
C ASN A 270 9.37 12.40 1.49
N ASN A 271 9.76 12.60 0.24
CA ASN A 271 9.46 13.82 -0.48
C ASN A 271 7.93 13.96 -0.69
N PRO A 272 7.33 15.17 -0.66
CA PRO A 272 5.89 15.36 -0.90
C PRO A 272 5.33 14.76 -2.20
N VAL A 273 6.17 14.58 -3.22
CA VAL A 273 5.80 13.89 -4.47
C VAL A 273 6.38 12.47 -4.59
N GLY A 274 6.94 11.95 -3.50
CA GLY A 274 7.45 10.59 -3.42
C GLY A 274 8.72 10.36 -4.23
N THR A 275 8.91 9.10 -4.63
CA THR A 275 10.08 8.65 -5.40
C THR A 275 9.99 8.96 -6.89
N VAL A 276 8.81 9.30 -7.41
CA VAL A 276 8.57 9.48 -8.86
C VAL A 276 7.61 10.62 -9.12
N TRP A 277 7.93 11.41 -10.14
CA TRP A 277 7.04 12.37 -10.76
C TRP A 277 6.87 12.07 -12.27
N ILE A 278 5.65 11.80 -12.71
CA ILE A 278 5.26 11.65 -14.11
C ILE A 278 4.56 12.94 -14.53
N ASN A 279 5.28 13.79 -15.26
CA ASN A 279 4.79 15.11 -15.65
C ASN A 279 3.77 14.99 -16.80
N LEU A 280 2.66 15.71 -16.70
CA LEU A 280 1.63 15.76 -17.75
C LEU A 280 1.72 17.07 -18.54
N SER A 281 1.06 17.10 -19.70
CA SER A 281 1.06 18.27 -20.59
C SER A 281 0.30 19.49 -20.05
N ALA A 282 -0.45 19.34 -18.96
CA ALA A 282 -1.03 20.46 -18.23
C ALA A 282 -0.04 20.97 -17.17
N GLU A 283 0.19 22.28 -17.15
CA GLU A 283 1.17 22.90 -16.26
C GLU A 283 0.88 22.60 -14.78
N GLY A 284 1.88 22.08 -14.07
CA GLY A 284 1.78 21.79 -12.63
C GLY A 284 1.01 20.50 -12.27
N TYR A 285 0.62 19.70 -13.26
CA TYR A 285 -0.10 18.43 -13.03
C TYR A 285 0.79 17.22 -13.33
N GLY A 286 0.70 16.21 -12.45
CA GLY A 286 1.47 14.97 -12.57
C GLY A 286 0.80 13.79 -11.87
N ILE A 287 1.26 12.59 -12.23
CA ILE A 287 1.03 11.36 -11.47
C ILE A 287 2.30 11.12 -10.65
N HIS A 288 2.19 10.91 -9.35
CA HIS A 288 3.36 10.85 -8.48
C HIS A 288 3.18 9.97 -7.25
N GLY A 289 4.30 9.64 -6.60
CA GLY A 289 4.34 8.86 -5.35
C GLY A 289 3.91 9.68 -4.13
N THR A 290 3.96 9.08 -2.95
CA THR A 290 3.61 9.77 -1.70
C THR A 290 4.35 9.19 -0.50
N PRO A 291 4.69 10.01 0.51
CA PRO A 291 5.23 9.53 1.78
C PRO A 291 4.16 9.00 2.73
N SER A 292 2.89 9.00 2.32
CA SER A 292 1.75 8.60 3.15
C SER A 292 0.87 7.57 2.42
N PRO A 293 1.37 6.34 2.20
CA PRO A 293 0.64 5.31 1.46
C PRO A 293 -0.72 4.99 2.10
N GLU A 294 -0.84 5.14 3.42
CA GLU A 294 -2.05 4.88 4.19
C GLU A 294 -3.23 5.79 3.81
N LYS A 295 -2.94 6.95 3.18
CA LYS A 295 -3.93 7.97 2.77
C LYS A 295 -4.43 7.81 1.34
N ILE A 296 -3.87 6.90 0.56
CA ILE A 296 -4.28 6.68 -0.84
C ILE A 296 -5.76 6.33 -0.91
N SER A 297 -6.50 7.10 -1.71
CA SER A 297 -7.96 7.07 -1.87
C SER A 297 -8.79 7.34 -0.59
N LYS A 298 -8.18 7.89 0.47
CA LYS A 298 -8.87 8.22 1.73
C LYS A 298 -8.84 9.71 2.09
N ALA A 299 -8.19 10.51 1.26
CA ALA A 299 -8.07 11.96 1.37
C ALA A 299 -8.23 12.58 -0.01
N GLU A 300 -8.35 13.90 -0.06
CA GLU A 300 -8.35 14.68 -1.30
C GLU A 300 -6.96 15.25 -1.61
N SER A 301 -6.61 15.39 -2.90
CA SER A 301 -5.38 16.08 -3.32
C SER A 301 -5.64 17.52 -3.77
N HIS A 302 -4.58 18.31 -3.94
CA HIS A 302 -4.65 19.68 -4.46
C HIS A 302 -4.57 19.73 -6.01
N GLY A 303 -5.01 18.67 -6.70
CA GLY A 303 -5.09 18.59 -8.17
C GLY A 303 -4.24 17.51 -8.83
N CYS A 304 -3.21 16.99 -8.15
CA CYS A 304 -2.34 15.93 -8.69
C CYS A 304 -2.90 14.51 -8.43
N VAL A 305 -2.41 13.52 -9.17
CA VAL A 305 -2.77 12.10 -8.96
C VAL A 305 -1.70 11.45 -8.10
N ARG A 306 -2.06 11.08 -6.87
CA ARG A 306 -1.14 10.45 -5.90
C ARG A 306 -1.31 8.95 -5.89
N LEU A 307 -0.21 8.24 -5.89
CA LEU A 307 -0.10 6.80 -5.72
C LEU A 307 0.86 6.51 -4.56
N THR A 308 0.89 5.28 -4.06
CA THR A 308 2.02 4.81 -3.26
C THR A 308 3.29 4.92 -4.10
N ASN A 309 4.46 5.05 -3.48
CA ASN A 309 5.72 5.18 -4.21
C ASN A 309 5.98 3.99 -5.14
N TRP A 310 5.72 2.76 -4.67
CA TRP A 310 5.90 1.55 -5.48
C TRP A 310 4.91 1.48 -6.67
N ASP A 311 3.67 1.92 -6.50
CA ASP A 311 2.72 1.98 -7.62
C ASP A 311 3.08 3.09 -8.61
N ALA A 312 3.59 4.23 -8.14
CA ALA A 312 4.10 5.28 -9.02
C ALA A 312 5.30 4.81 -9.84
N GLU A 313 6.22 4.04 -9.25
CA GLU A 313 7.34 3.42 -9.96
C GLU A 313 6.86 2.40 -11.00
N ARG A 314 5.85 1.57 -10.67
CA ARG A 314 5.23 0.65 -11.64
C ARG A 314 4.64 1.41 -12.83
N VAL A 315 3.81 2.43 -12.57
CA VAL A 315 3.24 3.27 -13.64
C VAL A 315 4.35 3.90 -14.48
N ALA A 316 5.40 4.45 -13.86
CA ALA A 316 6.57 5.02 -14.55
C ALA A 316 7.34 3.99 -15.39
N GLY A 317 7.31 2.71 -15.04
CA GLY A 317 7.85 1.62 -15.84
C GLY A 317 7.07 1.40 -17.14
N HIS A 318 5.75 1.57 -17.11
CA HIS A 318 4.86 1.31 -18.24
C HIS A 318 4.67 2.50 -19.19
N VAL A 319 4.81 3.74 -18.71
CA VAL A 319 4.59 4.93 -19.55
C VAL A 319 5.87 5.43 -20.23
N SER A 320 5.70 6.26 -21.25
CA SER A 320 6.78 6.97 -21.93
C SER A 320 6.30 8.35 -22.38
N LYS A 321 7.22 9.23 -22.80
CA LYS A 321 6.85 10.53 -23.35
C LYS A 321 5.88 10.33 -24.52
N GLY A 322 4.72 11.00 -24.45
CA GLY A 322 3.65 10.90 -25.43
C GLY A 322 2.51 9.95 -25.04
N THR A 323 2.69 9.07 -24.03
CA THR A 323 1.61 8.19 -23.56
C THR A 323 0.39 9.03 -23.16
N PRO A 324 -0.79 8.79 -23.75
CA PRO A 324 -2.01 9.52 -23.42
C PRO A 324 -2.53 9.15 -22.03
N VAL A 325 -3.02 10.16 -21.31
CA VAL A 325 -3.60 10.05 -19.96
C VAL A 325 -5.00 10.66 -20.01
N ALA A 326 -6.02 9.80 -20.04
CA ALA A 326 -7.42 10.19 -20.09
C ALA A 326 -7.97 10.37 -18.67
N PHE A 327 -8.50 11.55 -18.36
CA PHE A 327 -9.21 11.81 -17.11
C PHE A 327 -10.71 11.56 -17.33
N VAL A 328 -11.27 10.62 -16.58
CA VAL A 328 -12.67 10.18 -16.67
C VAL A 328 -13.41 10.38 -15.34
N GLY A 329 -14.73 10.21 -15.36
CA GLY A 329 -15.59 10.43 -14.20
C GLY A 329 -15.81 11.91 -13.94
N SER A 330 -16.69 12.55 -14.72
CA SER A 330 -17.22 13.86 -14.36
C SER A 330 -18.20 13.70 -13.18
N PRO A 331 -18.26 14.64 -12.23
CA PRO A 331 -19.41 14.72 -11.34
C PRO A 331 -20.65 14.86 -12.22
N GLY A 332 -21.59 13.92 -12.07
CA GLY A 332 -22.92 14.03 -12.67
C GLY A 332 -23.77 15.02 -11.89
#